data_AF-A0A3D4G0W6-F1
#
_entry.id   AF-A0A3D4G0W6-F1
#
_cell.length_a   1.000
_cell.length_b   1.000
_cell.length_c   1.000
_cell.angle_alpha   90.00
_cell.angle_beta   90.00
_cell.angle_gamma   90.00
#
_symmetry.space_group_name_H-M   'P 1'
#
loop_
_entity.id
_entity.type
_entity.pdbx_description
1 polymer ?
#
loop_
_entity_poly.entity_id
_entity_poly.type
_entity_poly.pdbx_seq_one_letter_code
_entity_poly.pdbx_strand_id
1 'polypeptide(L)'
;MFDNLRDAFRQAIANFNEELAREEVPGTVDHLFLGMKNELADAKRHLAALEKQIEHTRIQVKHDRDEEVTCRRRGDIARKVSDEETARIASEYAMRYERRRAVLERKIVALDDERVIRASELQEMAERLSEAQDKRDTLADAAGSRNGDEMTRAADDLFDKLDRMAGEMTDPGAA
;
A
#
# COMPACT_ATOMS: atom_id res chain seq x y z
N MET A 1 -10.30 4.30 3.42
CA MET A 1 -9.93 4.62 4.81
C MET A 1 -9.14 5.90 4.84
N PHE A 2 -7.97 5.96 4.19
CA PHE A 2 -7.20 7.18 3.97
C PHE A 2 -8.03 8.33 3.34
N ASP A 3 -8.94 8.07 2.39
CA ASP A 3 -9.84 9.10 1.86
C ASP A 3 -10.78 9.70 2.91
N ASN A 4 -11.22 8.91 3.90
CA ASN A 4 -12.02 9.42 5.02
C ASN A 4 -11.19 10.34 5.92
N LEU A 5 -9.89 10.05 6.10
CA LEU A 5 -8.96 10.94 6.80
C LEU A 5 -8.64 12.20 5.99
N ARG A 6 -8.55 12.11 4.67
CA ARG A 6 -8.41 13.27 3.77
C ARG A 6 -9.65 14.16 3.83
N ASP A 7 -10.84 13.59 3.85
CA ASP A 7 -12.07 14.37 3.91
C ASP A 7 -12.29 14.95 5.32
N ALA A 8 -11.88 14.23 6.37
CA ALA A 8 -11.70 14.80 7.72
C ALA A 8 -10.63 15.91 7.76
N PHE A 9 -9.60 15.87 6.91
CA PHE A 9 -8.56 16.90 6.83
C PHE A 9 -9.05 18.17 6.13
N ARG A 10 -9.85 18.02 5.07
CA ARG A 10 -10.59 19.14 4.48
C ARG A 10 -11.50 19.80 5.51
N GLN A 11 -12.24 18.99 6.29
CA GLN A 11 -13.10 19.49 7.35
C GLN A 11 -12.29 20.14 8.49
N ALA A 12 -11.15 19.57 8.88
CA ALA A 12 -10.28 20.14 9.90
C ALA A 12 -9.63 21.46 9.46
N ILE A 13 -9.25 21.62 8.19
CA ILE A 13 -8.77 22.90 7.65
C ILE A 13 -9.90 23.92 7.55
N ALA A 14 -11.09 23.52 7.10
CA ALA A 14 -12.25 24.42 7.04
C ALA A 14 -12.59 24.96 8.45
N ASN A 15 -12.67 24.06 9.43
CA ASN A 15 -12.84 24.42 10.84
C ASN A 15 -11.67 25.27 11.35
N PHE A 16 -10.42 24.91 11.06
CA PHE A 16 -9.24 25.68 11.49
C PHE A 16 -9.21 27.10 10.92
N ASN A 17 -9.69 27.33 9.70
CA ASN A 17 -9.83 28.66 9.12
C ASN A 17 -10.97 29.46 9.79
N GLU A 18 -12.06 28.80 10.21
CA GLU A 18 -13.16 29.40 10.98
C GLU A 18 -12.76 29.68 12.46
N GLU A 19 -11.92 28.83 13.04
CA GLU A 19 -11.36 28.91 14.40
C GLU A 19 -10.16 29.89 14.49
N LEU A 20 -9.38 30.07 13.41
CA LEU A 20 -8.38 31.15 13.29
C LEU A 20 -9.02 32.54 13.39
N ALA A 21 -10.29 32.68 13.00
CA ALA A 21 -11.08 33.88 13.22
C ALA A 21 -11.62 34.01 14.67
N ARG A 22 -11.34 33.05 15.56
CA ARG A 22 -11.88 32.93 16.93
C ARG A 22 -10.89 32.40 17.98
N GLU A 23 -9.62 32.85 17.99
CA GLU A 23 -8.61 32.71 19.07
C GLU A 23 -8.32 31.33 19.76
N GLU A 24 -9.01 30.22 19.45
CA GLU A 24 -8.83 28.87 20.05
C GLU A 24 -9.20 27.74 19.05
N VAL A 25 -8.48 26.60 18.88
CA VAL A 25 -7.13 26.15 19.32
C VAL A 25 -6.54 25.20 18.25
N PRO A 26 -5.23 25.26 17.88
CA PRO A 26 -4.66 24.51 16.74
C PRO A 26 -4.60 22.95 16.78
N GLY A 27 -5.12 22.29 17.83
CA GLY A 27 -4.79 20.88 18.13
C GLY A 27 -5.35 19.83 17.16
N THR A 28 -6.46 20.11 16.49
CA THR A 28 -7.20 19.13 15.66
C THR A 28 -6.39 18.68 14.44
N VAL A 29 -5.61 19.59 13.86
CA VAL A 29 -4.79 19.35 12.66
C VAL A 29 -3.59 18.44 12.97
N ASP A 30 -2.90 18.65 14.10
CA ASP A 30 -1.75 17.84 14.50
C ASP A 30 -2.13 16.39 14.82
N HIS A 31 -3.29 16.17 15.46
CA HIS A 31 -3.83 14.82 15.67
C HIS A 31 -4.10 14.08 14.36
N LEU A 32 -4.52 14.80 13.32
CA LEU A 32 -4.82 14.22 12.02
C LEU A 32 -3.55 13.89 11.23
N PHE A 33 -2.53 14.76 11.27
CA PHE A 33 -1.20 14.43 10.74
C PHE A 33 -0.58 13.21 11.44
N LEU A 34 -0.77 13.06 12.75
CA LEU A 34 -0.36 11.87 13.48
C LEU A 34 -1.12 10.62 12.98
N GLY A 35 -2.43 10.73 12.74
CA GLY A 35 -3.24 9.68 12.11
C GLY A 35 -2.71 9.24 10.75
N MET A 36 -2.48 10.18 9.83
CA MET A 36 -1.93 9.91 8.50
C MET A 36 -0.52 9.28 8.56
N LYS A 37 0.34 9.75 9.47
CA LYS A 37 1.68 9.17 9.71
C LYS A 37 1.60 7.73 10.22
N ASN A 38 0.63 7.43 11.08
CA ASN A 38 0.38 6.07 11.56
C ASN A 38 -0.13 5.17 10.43
N GLU A 39 -1.11 5.58 9.62
CA GLU A 39 -1.56 4.78 8.47
C GLU A 39 -0.42 4.51 7.47
N LEU A 40 0.43 5.50 7.20
CA LEU A 40 1.61 5.33 6.35
C LEU A 40 2.64 4.33 6.95
N ALA A 41 2.81 4.34 8.27
CA ALA A 41 3.66 3.37 8.96
C ALA A 41 3.06 1.96 8.91
N ASP A 42 1.73 1.82 8.98
CA ASP A 42 1.01 0.55 8.93
C ASP A 42 1.07 -0.05 7.52
N ALA A 43 0.87 0.77 6.49
CA ALA A 43 1.08 0.38 5.09
C ALA A 43 2.52 -0.12 4.83
N LYS A 44 3.54 0.58 5.36
CA LYS A 44 4.95 0.12 5.32
C LYS A 44 5.15 -1.22 6.02
N ARG A 45 4.51 -1.43 7.18
CA ARG A 45 4.58 -2.72 7.92
C ARG A 45 3.93 -3.86 7.14
N HIS A 46 2.80 -3.63 6.48
CA HIS A 46 2.14 -4.61 5.62
C HIS A 46 2.99 -4.95 4.38
N LEU A 47 3.56 -3.96 3.71
CA LEU A 47 4.43 -4.17 2.54
C LEU A 47 5.64 -5.05 2.91
N ALA A 48 6.34 -4.72 3.99
CA ALA A 48 7.47 -5.52 4.49
C ALA A 48 7.08 -6.93 4.97
N ALA A 49 5.81 -7.14 5.37
CA ALA A 49 5.29 -8.47 5.70
C ALA A 49 5.02 -9.31 4.44
N LEU A 50 4.45 -8.69 3.39
CA LEU A 50 4.26 -9.33 2.07
C LEU A 50 5.60 -9.76 1.46
N GLU A 51 6.62 -8.90 1.49
CA GLU A 51 7.96 -9.23 0.99
C GLU A 51 8.58 -10.44 1.71
N LYS A 52 8.50 -10.47 3.05
CA LYS A 52 8.94 -11.63 3.85
C LYS A 52 8.14 -12.89 3.54
N GLN A 53 6.84 -12.77 3.29
CA GLN A 53 5.98 -13.90 2.94
C GLN A 53 6.30 -14.44 1.54
N ILE A 54 6.59 -13.57 0.57
CA ILE A 54 7.06 -13.94 -0.77
C ILE A 54 8.38 -14.72 -0.64
N GLU A 55 9.37 -14.19 0.08
CA GLU A 55 10.68 -14.82 0.21
C GLU A 55 10.62 -16.17 0.93
N HIS A 56 9.87 -16.27 2.03
CA HIS A 56 9.60 -17.55 2.68
C HIS A 56 8.92 -18.56 1.73
N THR A 57 7.97 -18.10 0.91
CA THR A 57 7.28 -18.98 -0.06
C THR A 57 8.23 -19.42 -1.19
N ARG A 58 9.18 -18.57 -1.63
CA ARG A 58 10.25 -18.94 -2.59
C ARG A 58 11.19 -20.01 -2.01
N ILE A 59 11.57 -19.89 -0.73
CA ILE A 59 12.36 -20.91 -0.03
C ILE A 59 11.62 -22.25 0.01
N GLN A 60 10.30 -22.24 0.30
CA GLN A 60 9.47 -23.45 0.28
C GLN A 60 9.35 -24.07 -1.13
N VAL A 61 9.18 -23.25 -2.19
CA VAL A 61 9.18 -23.73 -3.59
C VAL A 61 10.50 -24.42 -3.96
N LYS A 62 11.64 -23.84 -3.55
CA LYS A 62 12.96 -24.44 -3.78
C LYS A 62 13.11 -25.77 -3.02
N HIS A 63 12.78 -25.78 -1.74
CA HIS A 63 12.82 -26.98 -0.91
C HIS A 63 11.98 -28.12 -1.52
N ASP A 64 10.74 -27.83 -1.93
CA ASP A 64 9.85 -28.82 -2.55
C ASP A 64 10.40 -29.34 -3.88
N ARG A 65 11.08 -28.50 -4.67
CA ARG A 65 11.76 -28.91 -5.90
C ARG A 65 12.93 -29.87 -5.62
N ASP A 66 13.76 -29.56 -4.63
CA ASP A 66 14.93 -30.37 -4.27
C ASP A 66 14.52 -31.73 -3.69
N GLU A 67 13.43 -31.75 -2.91
CA GLU A 67 12.78 -32.97 -2.41
C GLU A 67 12.09 -33.78 -3.53
N GLU A 68 11.37 -33.12 -4.45
CA GLU A 68 10.76 -33.76 -5.63
C GLU A 68 11.82 -34.53 -6.44
N VAL A 69 12.94 -33.88 -6.75
CA VAL A 69 14.09 -34.48 -7.46
C VAL A 69 14.68 -35.65 -6.66
N THR A 70 14.82 -35.50 -5.35
CA THR A 70 15.34 -36.57 -4.47
C THR A 70 14.42 -37.79 -4.45
N CYS A 71 13.11 -37.58 -4.37
CA CYS A 71 12.10 -38.64 -4.47
C CYS A 71 12.13 -39.33 -5.83
N ARG A 72 12.10 -38.60 -6.95
CA ARG A 72 12.18 -39.20 -8.30
C ARG A 72 13.44 -40.07 -8.44
N ARG A 73 14.61 -39.56 -8.06
CA ARG A 73 15.88 -40.31 -8.09
C ARG A 73 15.85 -41.58 -7.22
N ARG A 74 15.26 -41.52 -6.01
CA ARG A 74 15.11 -42.70 -5.13
C ARG A 74 14.19 -43.75 -5.78
N GLY A 75 13.08 -43.33 -6.38
CA GLY A 75 12.19 -44.24 -7.11
C GLY A 75 12.84 -44.90 -8.31
N ASP A 76 13.71 -44.18 -9.04
CA ASP A 76 14.48 -44.73 -10.16
C ASP A 76 15.53 -45.75 -9.70
N ILE A 77 16.11 -45.58 -8.51
CA ILE A 77 17.03 -46.57 -7.91
C ILE A 77 16.24 -47.80 -7.45
N ALA A 78 15.09 -47.62 -6.79
CA ALA A 78 14.25 -48.72 -6.33
C ALA A 78 13.79 -49.63 -7.49
N ARG A 79 13.34 -49.05 -8.62
CA ARG A 79 12.99 -49.81 -9.83
C ARG A 79 14.16 -50.61 -10.42
N LYS A 80 15.41 -50.12 -10.30
CA LYS A 80 16.61 -50.86 -10.77
C LYS A 80 16.93 -52.09 -9.93
N VAL A 81 16.42 -52.18 -8.71
CA VAL A 81 16.57 -53.34 -7.80
C VAL A 81 15.26 -54.11 -7.60
N SER A 82 14.24 -53.84 -8.43
CA SER A 82 12.91 -54.44 -8.37
C SER A 82 12.15 -54.21 -7.05
N ASP A 83 12.45 -53.12 -6.33
CA ASP A 83 11.70 -52.68 -5.15
C ASP A 83 10.54 -51.77 -5.60
N GLU A 84 9.42 -52.39 -5.96
CA GLU A 84 8.23 -51.70 -6.44
C GLU A 84 7.49 -50.91 -5.35
N GLU A 85 7.61 -51.31 -4.07
CA GLU A 85 6.96 -50.58 -2.97
C GLU A 85 7.66 -49.25 -2.71
N THR A 86 8.99 -49.25 -2.58
CA THR A 86 9.76 -48.01 -2.46
C THR A 86 9.62 -47.15 -3.71
N ALA A 87 9.58 -47.75 -4.91
CA ALA A 87 9.35 -47.02 -6.16
C ALA A 87 7.99 -46.29 -6.17
N ARG A 88 6.91 -46.96 -5.76
CA ARG A 88 5.57 -46.38 -5.64
C ARG A 88 5.54 -45.25 -4.63
N ILE A 89 6.04 -45.48 -3.41
CA ILE A 89 6.05 -44.47 -2.33
C ILE A 89 6.84 -43.24 -2.76
N ALA A 90 8.01 -43.43 -3.38
CA ALA A 90 8.82 -42.32 -3.89
C ALA A 90 8.09 -41.51 -4.97
N SER A 91 7.33 -42.15 -5.85
CA SER A 91 6.48 -41.48 -6.84
C SER A 91 5.35 -40.67 -6.20
N GLU A 92 4.65 -41.24 -5.21
CA GLU A 92 3.58 -40.55 -4.48
C GLU A 92 4.08 -39.29 -3.75
N TYR A 93 5.26 -39.35 -3.13
CA TYR A 93 5.86 -38.18 -2.50
C TYR A 93 6.32 -37.13 -3.52
N ALA A 94 6.94 -37.54 -4.64
CA ALA A 94 7.29 -36.61 -5.72
C ALA A 94 6.05 -35.85 -6.23
N MET A 95 4.94 -36.55 -6.47
CA MET A 95 3.66 -35.93 -6.89
C MET A 95 3.08 -34.98 -5.83
N ARG A 96 3.28 -35.25 -4.52
CA ARG A 96 2.85 -34.35 -3.45
C ARG A 96 3.66 -33.05 -3.45
N TYR A 97 4.99 -33.15 -3.59
CA TYR A 97 5.87 -31.99 -3.68
C TYR A 97 5.60 -31.16 -4.94
N GLU A 98 5.44 -31.80 -6.10
CA GLU A 98 5.07 -31.15 -7.38
C GLU A 98 3.76 -30.35 -7.25
N ARG A 99 2.70 -30.96 -6.69
CA ARG A 99 1.41 -30.29 -6.46
C ARG A 99 1.53 -29.13 -5.48
N ARG A 100 2.28 -29.29 -4.38
CA ARG A 100 2.47 -28.24 -3.37
C ARG A 100 3.26 -27.08 -3.96
N ARG A 101 4.35 -27.36 -4.68
CA ARG A 101 5.14 -26.39 -5.43
C ARG A 101 4.29 -25.57 -6.40
N ALA A 102 3.44 -26.19 -7.21
CA ALA A 102 2.54 -25.48 -8.13
C ALA A 102 1.48 -24.60 -7.43
N VAL A 103 1.10 -24.91 -6.18
CA VAL A 103 0.25 -24.01 -5.35
C VAL A 103 1.08 -22.83 -4.81
N LEU A 104 2.29 -23.09 -4.32
CA LEU A 104 3.18 -22.06 -3.78
C LEU A 104 3.70 -21.09 -4.86
N GLU A 105 3.97 -21.58 -6.08
CA GLU A 105 4.33 -20.76 -7.24
C GLU A 105 3.20 -19.77 -7.60
N ARG A 106 1.94 -20.22 -7.65
CA ARG A 106 0.77 -19.33 -7.82
C ARG A 106 0.57 -18.37 -6.64
N LYS A 107 0.84 -18.81 -5.42
CA LYS A 107 0.81 -17.95 -4.22
C LYS A 107 1.86 -16.84 -4.31
N ILE A 108 3.05 -17.10 -4.85
CA ILE A 108 4.08 -16.07 -5.06
C ILE A 108 3.54 -15.00 -6.02
N VAL A 109 2.96 -15.38 -7.16
CA VAL A 109 2.38 -14.42 -8.13
C VAL A 109 1.34 -13.53 -7.46
N ALA A 110 0.34 -14.11 -6.79
CA ALA A 110 -0.72 -13.34 -6.12
C ALA A 110 -0.20 -12.38 -5.03
N LEU A 111 0.87 -12.76 -4.31
CA LEU A 111 1.52 -11.88 -3.33
C LEU A 111 2.37 -10.80 -3.98
N ASP A 112 2.99 -11.07 -5.13
CA ASP A 112 3.74 -10.09 -5.91
C ASP A 112 2.80 -9.01 -6.48
N ASP A 113 1.65 -9.43 -7.03
CA ASP A 113 0.57 -8.56 -7.49
C ASP A 113 0.04 -7.67 -6.34
N GLU A 114 -0.24 -8.25 -5.16
CA GLU A 114 -0.64 -7.47 -3.99
C GLU A 114 0.48 -6.49 -3.56
N ARG A 115 1.75 -6.93 -3.52
CA ARG A 115 2.88 -6.06 -3.17
C ARG A 115 2.95 -4.84 -4.11
N VAL A 116 2.75 -5.02 -5.42
CA VAL A 116 2.74 -3.92 -6.39
C VAL A 116 1.61 -2.93 -6.11
N ILE A 117 0.39 -3.43 -5.85
CA ILE A 117 -0.76 -2.57 -5.48
C ILE A 117 -0.45 -1.79 -4.19
N ARG A 118 0.00 -2.47 -3.12
CA ARG A 118 0.34 -1.84 -1.83
C ARG A 118 1.49 -0.84 -1.93
N ALA A 119 2.45 -1.06 -2.83
CA ALA A 119 3.53 -0.11 -3.07
C ALA A 119 3.02 1.19 -3.72
N SER A 120 2.09 1.09 -4.69
CA SER A 120 1.42 2.26 -5.29
C SER A 120 0.59 3.02 -4.25
N GLU A 121 -0.26 2.32 -3.50
CA GLU A 121 -1.05 2.91 -2.41
C GLU A 121 -0.16 3.65 -1.39
N LEU A 122 0.98 3.05 -1.02
CA LEU A 122 1.93 3.65 -0.08
C LEU A 122 2.59 4.92 -0.64
N GLN A 123 2.92 4.94 -1.93
CA GLN A 123 3.46 6.12 -2.60
C GLN A 123 2.42 7.26 -2.61
N GLU A 124 1.18 6.98 -3.03
CA GLU A 124 0.10 7.96 -3.02
C GLU A 124 -0.16 8.52 -1.61
N MET A 125 -0.15 7.68 -0.58
CA MET A 125 -0.28 8.13 0.82
C MET A 125 0.85 9.06 1.24
N ALA A 126 2.09 8.81 0.79
CA ALA A 126 3.24 9.63 1.10
C ALA A 126 3.20 10.99 0.38
N GLU A 127 2.83 11.00 -0.89
CA GLU A 127 2.64 12.21 -1.71
C GLU A 127 1.54 13.10 -1.10
N ARG A 128 0.35 12.52 -0.83
CA ARG A 128 -0.77 13.23 -0.19
C ARG A 128 -0.43 13.75 1.21
N LEU A 129 0.42 13.05 1.97
CA LEU A 129 0.91 13.53 3.27
C LEU A 129 1.86 14.73 3.11
N SER A 130 2.78 14.70 2.14
CA SER A 130 3.66 15.84 1.84
C SER A 130 2.85 17.07 1.44
N GLU A 131 1.94 16.93 0.47
CA GLU A 131 1.06 18.02 0.06
C GLU A 131 0.26 18.62 1.22
N ALA A 132 -0.24 17.79 2.13
CA ALA A 132 -0.98 18.24 3.30
C ALA A 132 -0.08 19.06 4.23
N GLN A 133 1.17 18.64 4.45
CA GLN A 133 2.15 19.38 5.25
C GLN A 133 2.50 20.73 4.60
N ASP A 134 2.78 20.77 3.29
CA ASP A 134 3.09 22.01 2.56
C ASP A 134 1.91 23.00 2.61
N LYS A 135 0.67 22.50 2.50
CA LYS A 135 -0.56 23.31 2.65
C LYS A 135 -0.74 23.84 4.08
N ARG A 136 -0.38 23.06 5.11
CA ARG A 136 -0.41 23.53 6.51
C ARG A 136 0.60 24.66 6.73
N ASP A 137 1.81 24.49 6.23
CA ASP A 137 2.91 25.42 6.48
C ASP A 137 2.68 26.75 5.73
N THR A 138 2.20 26.71 4.49
CA THR A 138 1.78 27.92 3.76
C THR A 138 0.62 28.68 4.44
N LEU A 139 -0.36 27.98 5.03
CA LEU A 139 -1.43 28.60 5.81
C LEU A 139 -0.91 29.21 7.13
N ALA A 140 0.04 28.55 7.80
CA ALA A 140 0.67 29.05 9.01
C ALA A 140 1.50 30.32 8.75
N ASP A 141 2.27 30.35 7.66
CA ASP A 141 3.04 31.53 7.24
C ASP A 141 2.12 32.71 6.88
N ALA A 142 1.03 32.45 6.14
CA ALA A 142 0.02 33.46 5.82
C ALA A 142 -0.67 34.01 7.09
N ALA A 143 -0.97 33.15 8.07
CA ALA A 143 -1.56 33.57 9.35
C ALA A 143 -0.57 34.41 10.20
N GLY A 144 0.71 34.08 10.15
CA GLY A 144 1.78 34.86 10.79
C GLY A 144 1.97 36.27 10.18
N SER A 145 1.57 36.47 8.92
CA SER A 145 1.83 37.70 8.16
C SER A 145 0.86 38.87 8.40
N ARG A 146 -0.24 38.69 9.18
CA ARG A 146 -1.27 39.71 9.48
C ARG A 146 -1.87 40.44 8.26
N ASN A 147 -2.87 39.84 7.60
CA ASN A 147 -3.96 40.54 6.89
C ASN A 147 -5.09 39.56 6.52
N GLY A 148 -6.21 39.56 7.27
CA GLY A 148 -7.32 38.61 7.05
C GLY A 148 -8.05 38.74 5.71
N ASP A 149 -8.00 39.92 5.10
CA ASP A 149 -8.68 40.24 3.83
C ASP A 149 -7.90 39.78 2.58
N GLU A 150 -6.63 39.43 2.69
CA GLU A 150 -5.85 38.82 1.59
C GLU A 150 -5.94 37.29 1.63
N MET A 151 -5.99 36.70 2.84
CA MET A 151 -6.22 35.28 3.09
C MET A 151 -7.48 34.74 2.40
N THR A 152 -8.61 35.41 2.58
CA THR A 152 -9.91 34.99 2.02
C THR A 152 -9.90 34.99 0.50
N ARG A 153 -9.39 36.05 -0.13
CA ARG A 153 -9.27 36.15 -1.59
C ARG A 153 -8.31 35.13 -2.18
N ALA A 154 -7.18 34.87 -1.52
CA ALA A 154 -6.21 33.87 -1.97
C ALA A 154 -6.75 32.43 -1.84
N ALA A 155 -7.62 32.16 -0.86
CA ALA A 155 -8.32 30.89 -0.73
C ALA A 155 -9.37 30.73 -1.86
N ASP A 156 -10.21 31.74 -2.10
CA ASP A 156 -11.23 31.70 -3.17
C ASP A 156 -10.57 31.49 -4.56
N ASP A 157 -9.51 32.25 -4.87
CA ASP A 157 -8.72 32.12 -6.12
C ASP A 157 -8.02 30.74 -6.29
N LEU A 158 -7.89 29.97 -5.20
CA LEU A 158 -7.32 28.62 -5.19
C LEU A 158 -8.41 27.57 -5.41
N PHE A 159 -9.60 27.74 -4.80
CA PHE A 159 -10.75 26.87 -5.05
C PHE A 159 -11.27 26.99 -6.49
N ASP A 160 -11.35 28.21 -7.04
CA ASP A 160 -11.75 28.49 -8.43
C ASP A 160 -10.85 27.84 -9.50
N LYS A 161 -9.62 27.44 -9.13
CA LYS A 161 -8.67 26.71 -9.98
C LYS A 161 -8.80 25.19 -9.79
N LEU A 162 -9.07 24.73 -8.56
CA LEU A 162 -9.30 23.32 -8.27
C LEU A 162 -10.60 22.81 -8.91
N ASP A 163 -11.69 23.59 -8.85
CA ASP A 163 -12.96 23.23 -9.51
C ASP A 163 -12.84 23.22 -11.04
N ARG A 164 -11.98 24.08 -11.61
CA ARG A 164 -11.67 24.06 -13.06
C ARG A 164 -10.98 22.77 -13.49
N MET A 165 -9.96 22.34 -12.74
CA MET A 165 -9.27 21.06 -12.99
C MET A 165 -10.18 19.86 -12.72
N ALA A 166 -11.09 19.93 -11.75
CA ALA A 166 -12.10 18.90 -11.52
C ALA A 166 -13.11 18.80 -12.69
N GLY A 167 -13.51 19.93 -13.27
CA GLY A 167 -14.34 19.98 -14.48
C GLY A 167 -13.67 19.29 -15.67
N GLU A 168 -12.39 19.58 -15.92
CA GLU A 168 -11.60 18.96 -16.99
C GLU A 168 -11.42 17.43 -16.81
N MET A 169 -11.53 16.91 -15.59
CA MET A 169 -11.52 15.46 -15.31
C MET A 169 -12.89 14.78 -15.41
N THR A 170 -14.00 15.54 -15.45
CA THR A 170 -15.36 15.00 -15.35
C THR A 170 -16.09 14.92 -16.71
N ASP A 171 -15.56 15.55 -17.76
CA ASP A 171 -16.13 15.50 -19.12
C ASP A 171 -15.20 14.79 -20.13
N PRO A 172 -15.22 13.45 -20.22
CA PRO A 172 -14.55 12.69 -21.27
C PRO A 172 -15.35 12.76 -22.59
N GLY A 173 -15.67 13.98 -23.06
CA GLY A 173 -16.82 14.21 -23.94
C GLY A 173 -16.70 15.28 -25.03
N ALA A 174 -15.53 15.89 -25.28
CA ALA A 174 -15.36 16.77 -26.44
C ALA A 174 -13.93 16.76 -27.05
N ALA A 175 -13.86 16.32 -28.32
CA ALA A 175 -12.70 16.24 -29.24
C ALA A 175 -11.69 15.11 -28.98
#